data_AF-A0A521UH19-F1
#
_entry.id   AF-A0A521UH19-F1
#
_cell.length_a   1.000
_cell.length_b   1.000
_cell.length_c   1.000
_cell.angle_alpha   90.00
_cell.angle_beta   90.00
_cell.angle_gamma   90.00
#
_symmetry.space_group_name_H-M   'P 1'
#
loop_
_entity.id
_entity.type
_entity.pdbx_description
1 polymer ?
#
loop_
_entity_poly.entity_id
_entity_poly.type
_entity_poly.pdbx_seq_one_letter_code
_entity_poly.pdbx_strand_id
1 'polypeptide(L)'
;MTIALVVCERCVRHMRVDEPRCPFCGAAVPAVGTQALELPRGASRAVIAALGATLSLGACHGRGEATVDATRAREPQRAESHPLIMAPYGAPPPPRDGLPPAVRDLQWFVTISSPITMGARATTPLEISARNHGAAAVRPQRERLRLRVNGELSPAFDLAFNNGTMLPAWSELPTGQVVRDVRPIVEALMPGPGEYMLALEWDGHVVSRRSVTVRP
;
A
#
# COMPACT_ATOMS: atom_id res chain seq x y z
N MET A 1 5.10 12.58 28.93
CA MET A 1 3.64 12.75 29.02
C MET A 1 3.03 12.07 27.80
N THR A 2 2.29 10.99 27.99
CA THR A 2 1.59 10.28 26.91
C THR A 2 0.19 10.89 26.75
N ILE A 3 -0.16 11.31 25.53
CA ILE A 3 -1.48 11.88 25.21
C ILE A 3 -2.36 10.75 24.72
N ALA A 4 -3.53 10.55 25.35
CA ALA A 4 -4.52 9.59 24.90
C ALA A 4 -5.32 10.16 23.72
N LEU A 5 -5.54 9.34 22.69
CA LEU A 5 -6.27 9.70 21.48
C LEU A 5 -7.48 8.79 21.30
N VAL A 6 -8.58 9.35 20.78
CA VAL A 6 -9.81 8.64 20.39
C VAL A 6 -10.20 9.00 18.96
N VAL A 7 -10.89 8.10 18.26
CA VAL A 7 -11.35 8.33 16.88
C VAL A 7 -12.72 9.00 16.91
N CYS A 8 -12.88 10.12 16.20
CA CYS A 8 -14.19 10.76 16.02
C CYS A 8 -15.08 9.92 15.10
N GLU A 9 -16.26 9.50 15.56
CA GLU A 9 -17.19 8.66 14.80
C GLU A 9 -17.73 9.34 13.53
N ARG A 10 -17.68 10.67 13.43
CA ARG A 10 -18.22 11.42 12.29
C ARG A 10 -17.23 11.58 11.14
N CYS A 11 -15.96 11.85 11.44
CA CYS A 11 -14.95 12.14 10.41
C CYS A 11 -13.75 11.18 10.43
N VAL A 12 -13.74 10.21 11.35
CA VAL A 12 -12.75 9.13 11.47
C VAL A 12 -11.32 9.64 11.73
N ARG A 13 -11.18 10.87 12.23
CA ARG A 13 -9.88 11.44 12.65
C ARG A 13 -9.65 11.23 14.14
N HIS A 14 -8.39 11.02 14.51
CA HIS A 14 -7.98 10.96 15.91
C HIS A 14 -8.01 12.35 16.54
N MET A 15 -8.51 12.44 17.76
CA MET A 15 -8.55 13.66 18.58
C MET A 15 -8.18 13.32 20.03
N ARG A 16 -7.88 14.35 20.82
CA ARG A 16 -7.51 14.15 22.22
C ARG A 16 -8.75 13.81 23.05
N VAL A 17 -8.58 12.96 24.06
CA VAL A 17 -9.68 12.53 24.94
C VAL A 17 -10.27 13.70 25.76
N ASP A 18 -9.48 14.74 26.02
CA ASP A 18 -9.89 15.92 26.79
C ASP A 18 -10.66 16.98 25.98
N GLU A 19 -10.85 16.77 24.68
CA GLU A 19 -11.56 17.72 23.81
C GLU A 19 -13.08 17.44 23.76
N PRO A 20 -13.95 18.38 24.17
CA PRO A 20 -15.40 18.18 24.18
C PRO A 20 -16.03 18.17 22.77
N ARG A 21 -15.29 18.63 21.75
CA ARG A 21 -15.72 18.70 20.36
C ARG A 21 -14.55 18.36 19.44
N CYS A 22 -14.84 17.67 18.34
CA CYS A 22 -13.84 17.37 17.33
C CYS A 22 -13.34 18.67 16.66
N PRO A 23 -12.02 18.95 16.64
CA PRO A 23 -11.47 20.18 16.08
C PRO A 23 -11.57 20.20 14.54
N PHE A 24 -11.82 19.05 13.92
CA PHE A 24 -11.90 18.91 12.47
C PHE A 24 -13.33 19.09 11.93
N CYS A 25 -14.34 18.57 12.61
CA CYS A 25 -15.73 18.59 12.11
C CYS A 25 -16.74 19.26 13.05
N GLY A 26 -16.32 19.69 14.25
CA GLY A 26 -17.18 20.34 15.23
C GLY A 26 -18.20 19.43 15.91
N ALA A 27 -18.23 18.13 15.59
CA ALA A 27 -19.11 17.17 16.24
C ALA A 27 -18.85 17.13 17.75
N ALA A 28 -19.92 17.16 18.54
CA ALA A 28 -19.83 16.90 19.97
C ALA A 28 -19.36 15.46 20.17
N VAL A 29 -18.36 15.28 21.03
CA VAL A 29 -17.94 13.95 21.43
C VAL A 29 -18.89 13.55 22.56
N PRO A 30 -19.62 12.44 22.45
CA PRO A 30 -20.35 11.94 23.60
C PRO A 30 -19.33 11.79 24.72
N ALA A 31 -19.62 12.29 25.92
CA ALA A 31 -18.76 12.07 27.06
C ALA A 31 -18.71 10.56 27.29
N VAL A 32 -17.79 9.89 26.62
CA VAL A 32 -17.50 8.50 26.86
C VAL A 32 -16.91 8.55 28.25
N GLY A 33 -17.74 8.25 29.23
CA GLY A 33 -17.30 7.86 30.55
C GLY A 33 -16.41 6.66 30.34
N THR A 34 -15.15 6.92 30.03
CA THR A 34 -14.07 6.01 30.33
C THR A 34 -14.12 5.92 31.84
N GLN A 35 -14.96 5.02 32.34
CA GLN A 35 -14.68 4.39 33.61
C GLN A 35 -13.31 3.79 33.39
N ALA A 36 -12.28 4.56 33.74
CA ALA A 36 -10.97 4.01 33.97
C ALA A 36 -11.24 2.80 34.85
N LEU A 37 -10.90 1.62 34.35
CA LEU A 37 -11.03 0.41 35.12
C LEU A 37 -10.17 0.67 36.36
N GLU A 38 -10.80 0.99 37.49
CA GLU A 38 -10.08 1.30 38.71
C GLU A 38 -9.38 0.01 39.10
N LEU A 39 -8.08 -0.07 38.78
CA LEU A 39 -7.26 -1.16 39.24
C LEU A 39 -7.32 -1.13 40.77
N PRO A 40 -7.78 -2.19 41.43
CA PRO A 40 -7.89 -2.21 42.88
C PRO A 40 -6.51 -1.90 43.46
N ARG A 41 -6.42 -0.78 44.19
CA ARG A 41 -5.17 -0.36 44.84
C ARG A 41 -4.78 -1.45 45.83
N GLY A 42 -3.73 -2.20 45.49
CA GLY A 42 -3.30 -3.39 46.25
C GLY A 42 -3.14 -4.67 45.41
N ALA A 43 -3.44 -4.63 44.10
CA ALA A 43 -3.17 -5.76 43.23
C ALA A 43 -1.67 -6.12 43.21
N SER A 44 -1.35 -7.31 43.74
CA SER A 44 -0.01 -7.91 43.68
C SER A 44 0.46 -8.02 42.23
N ARG A 45 1.76 -7.84 41.98
CA ARG A 45 2.39 -8.03 40.65
C ARG A 45 2.01 -9.36 40.00
N ALA A 46 1.72 -10.39 40.80
CA ALA A 46 1.26 -11.69 40.33
C ALA A 46 -0.12 -11.65 39.63
N VAL A 47 -1.04 -10.81 40.10
CA VAL A 47 -2.39 -10.66 39.50
C VAL A 47 -2.31 -9.98 38.14
N ILE A 48 -1.41 -8.99 38.01
CA ILE A 48 -1.17 -8.29 36.74
C ILE A 48 -0.57 -9.25 35.70
N ALA A 49 0.36 -10.14 36.12
CA ALA A 49 0.91 -11.16 35.24
C ALA A 49 -0.13 -12.20 34.79
N ALA A 50 -1.03 -12.62 35.69
CA ALA A 50 -2.08 -13.58 35.38
C ALA A 50 -3.12 -13.03 34.37
N LEU A 51 -3.50 -11.75 34.49
CA LEU A 51 -4.39 -11.08 33.53
C LEU A 51 -3.73 -10.85 32.16
N GLY A 52 -2.41 -10.65 32.10
CA GLY A 52 -1.68 -10.58 30.83
C GLY A 52 -1.57 -11.93 30.11
N ALA A 53 -1.52 -13.04 30.87
CA ALA A 53 -1.40 -14.38 30.31
C ALA A 53 -2.69 -14.89 29.62
N THR A 54 -3.87 -14.42 30.03
CA THR A 54 -5.13 -14.87 29.41
C THR A 54 -5.42 -14.20 28.07
N LEU A 55 -4.91 -13.00 27.82
CA LEU A 55 -5.08 -12.30 26.53
C LEU A 55 -4.09 -12.77 25.45
N SER A 56 -2.99 -13.40 25.83
CA SER A 56 -1.95 -13.86 24.90
C SER A 56 -2.16 -15.29 24.37
N LEU A 57 -3.10 -16.05 24.96
CA LEU A 57 -3.41 -17.42 24.53
C LEU A 57 -4.29 -17.52 23.26
N GLY A 58 -4.79 -16.40 22.73
CA GLY A 58 -5.60 -16.38 21.51
C GLY A 58 -4.82 -16.20 20.20
N ALA A 59 -3.50 -16.00 20.24
CA ALA A 59 -2.77 -15.44 19.11
C ALA A 59 -1.44 -16.11 18.74
N CYS A 60 -1.24 -17.42 18.99
CA CYS A 60 -0.06 -18.12 18.45
C CYS A 60 -0.35 -19.60 18.13
N HIS A 61 -0.73 -19.90 16.89
CA HIS A 61 -0.44 -21.18 16.23
C HIS A 61 0.32 -20.85 14.94
N GLY A 62 1.63 -21.07 14.96
CA GLY A 62 2.52 -20.76 13.83
C GLY A 62 3.95 -21.18 14.13
N ARG A 63 4.16 -22.50 14.16
CA ARG A 63 5.43 -23.20 14.40
C ARG A 63 6.27 -23.16 13.11
N GLY A 64 7.56 -22.84 13.21
CA GLY A 64 8.46 -22.88 12.05
C GLY A 64 9.88 -22.41 12.38
N GLU A 65 10.58 -23.23 13.17
CA GLU A 65 12.00 -23.08 13.49
C GLU A 65 12.85 -23.59 12.31
N ALA A 66 13.65 -22.71 11.72
CA ALA A 66 14.67 -23.09 10.74
C ALA A 66 15.96 -22.33 11.07
N THR A 67 16.82 -22.98 11.85
CA THR A 67 18.23 -22.64 11.97
C THR A 67 18.93 -22.95 10.64
N VAL A 68 19.54 -21.96 10.01
CA VAL A 68 20.57 -22.21 9.01
C VAL A 68 21.75 -21.29 9.31
N ASP A 69 22.75 -21.94 9.89
CA ASP A 69 24.13 -21.52 10.02
C ASP A 69 24.81 -21.70 8.66
N ALA A 70 25.49 -20.66 8.14
CA ALA A 70 26.59 -20.78 7.18
C ALA A 70 27.09 -19.40 6.76
N THR A 71 28.16 -18.99 7.41
CA THR A 71 29.13 -17.99 6.97
C THR A 71 29.53 -18.26 5.52
N ARG A 72 29.15 -17.38 4.58
CA ARG A 72 29.62 -17.42 3.19
C ARG A 72 30.49 -16.21 2.92
N ALA A 73 31.76 -16.49 2.62
CA ALA A 73 32.73 -15.50 2.17
C ALA A 73 32.18 -14.76 0.93
N ARG A 74 32.30 -13.43 0.97
CA ARG A 74 31.83 -12.51 -0.06
C ARG A 74 32.77 -12.56 -1.26
N GLU A 75 32.35 -13.29 -2.28
CA GLU A 75 33.01 -13.29 -3.60
C GLU A 75 32.74 -11.94 -4.31
N PRO A 76 33.75 -11.27 -4.87
CA PRO A 76 33.56 -10.01 -5.58
C PRO A 76 32.74 -10.25 -6.86
N GLN A 77 31.53 -9.68 -6.92
CA GLN A 77 30.70 -9.64 -8.11
C GLN A 77 31.50 -9.05 -9.28
N ARG A 78 31.92 -9.93 -10.19
CA ARG A 78 32.41 -9.55 -11.51
C ARG A 78 31.21 -8.96 -12.26
N ALA A 79 31.33 -7.70 -12.67
CA ALA A 79 30.33 -7.01 -13.46
C ALA A 79 30.04 -7.81 -14.75
N GLU A 80 28.92 -8.51 -14.77
CA GLU A 80 28.41 -9.19 -15.95
C GLU A 80 27.94 -8.11 -16.92
N SER A 81 28.75 -7.86 -17.94
CA SER A 81 28.42 -7.00 -19.07
C SER A 81 27.21 -7.60 -19.77
N HIS A 82 26.03 -7.05 -19.51
CA HIS A 82 24.82 -7.41 -20.25
C HIS A 82 25.07 -7.13 -21.74
N PRO A 83 24.87 -8.11 -22.63
CA PRO A 83 24.91 -7.83 -24.06
C PRO A 83 23.82 -6.80 -24.35
N LEU A 84 24.24 -5.62 -24.82
CA LEU A 84 23.34 -4.64 -25.41
C LEU A 84 22.79 -5.25 -26.70
N ILE A 85 21.67 -5.96 -26.58
CA ILE A 85 20.86 -6.36 -27.73
C ILE A 85 20.20 -5.07 -28.22
N MET A 86 20.92 -4.33 -29.07
CA MET A 86 20.34 -3.25 -29.87
C MET A 86 19.38 -3.89 -30.87
N ALA A 87 18.10 -3.98 -30.49
CA ALA A 87 17.07 -4.29 -31.47
C ALA A 87 17.08 -3.19 -32.55
N PRO A 88 17.11 -3.54 -33.84
CA PRO A 88 17.14 -2.57 -34.93
C PRO A 88 15.89 -1.67 -34.88
N TYR A 89 16.10 -0.37 -35.07
CA TYR A 89 15.03 0.63 -35.18
C TYR A 89 14.03 0.20 -36.26
N GLY A 90 12.77 -0.04 -35.89
CA GLY A 90 11.70 -0.42 -36.80
C GLY A 90 11.18 -1.85 -36.67
N ALA A 91 11.72 -2.66 -35.75
CA ALA A 91 11.11 -3.96 -35.43
C ALA A 91 9.69 -3.73 -34.87
N PRO A 92 8.65 -4.41 -35.41
CA PRO A 92 7.32 -4.38 -34.80
C PRO A 92 7.42 -4.84 -33.34
N PRO A 93 6.60 -4.28 -32.43
CA PRO A 93 6.61 -4.71 -31.04
C PRO A 93 6.42 -6.24 -30.99
N PRO A 94 7.12 -6.95 -30.09
CA PRO A 94 7.01 -8.39 -30.00
C PRO A 94 5.52 -8.77 -29.83
N PRO A 95 5.06 -9.86 -30.49
CA PRO A 95 3.70 -10.35 -30.32
C PRO A 95 3.36 -10.48 -28.83
N ARG A 96 2.14 -10.12 -28.45
CA ARG A 96 1.63 -10.29 -27.06
C ARG A 96 1.37 -11.75 -26.70
N ASP A 97 1.68 -12.67 -27.60
CA ASP A 97 1.49 -14.10 -27.45
C ASP A 97 2.56 -14.66 -26.51
N GLY A 98 2.17 -14.80 -25.24
CA GLY A 98 3.06 -15.21 -24.14
C GLY A 98 2.75 -14.50 -22.83
N LEU A 99 2.02 -13.39 -22.87
CA LEU A 99 1.53 -12.75 -21.65
C LEU A 99 0.45 -13.62 -20.99
N PRO A 100 0.49 -13.79 -19.65
CA PRO A 100 -0.58 -14.46 -18.93
C PRO A 100 -1.94 -13.80 -19.22
N PRO A 101 -3.05 -14.57 -19.23
CA PRO A 101 -4.39 -14.04 -19.50
C PRO A 101 -4.73 -12.80 -18.65
N ALA A 102 -4.28 -12.78 -17.38
CA ALA A 102 -4.45 -11.66 -16.46
C ALA A 102 -3.92 -10.31 -17.00
N VAL A 103 -2.92 -10.28 -17.89
CA VAL A 103 -2.44 -9.02 -18.50
C VAL A 103 -3.22 -8.68 -19.76
N ARG A 104 -3.64 -9.70 -20.50
CA ARG A 104 -4.32 -9.51 -21.79
C ARG A 104 -5.77 -9.05 -21.60
N ASP A 105 -6.44 -9.62 -20.61
CA ASP A 105 -7.86 -9.39 -20.35
C ASP A 105 -8.12 -8.22 -19.40
N LEU A 106 -7.08 -7.73 -18.71
CA LEU A 106 -7.18 -6.60 -17.79
C LEU A 106 -6.66 -5.31 -18.41
N GLN A 107 -7.45 -4.26 -18.27
CA GLN A 107 -6.98 -2.90 -18.49
C GLN A 107 -6.66 -2.25 -17.15
N TRP A 108 -5.40 -1.85 -16.97
CA TRP A 108 -4.90 -1.22 -15.76
C TRP A 108 -4.83 0.30 -15.89
N PHE A 109 -5.14 0.99 -14.80
CA PHE A 109 -5.06 2.43 -14.70
C PHE A 109 -4.35 2.85 -13.42
N VAL A 110 -3.53 3.89 -13.54
CA VAL A 110 -3.01 4.67 -12.41
C VAL A 110 -3.58 6.08 -12.50
N THR A 111 -4.37 6.47 -11.51
CA THR A 111 -5.13 7.72 -11.50
C THR A 111 -4.69 8.58 -10.32
N ILE A 112 -4.42 9.84 -10.61
CA ILE A 112 -4.01 10.85 -9.64
C ILE A 112 -4.35 12.23 -10.22
N SER A 113 -4.75 13.16 -9.36
CA SER A 113 -4.96 14.56 -9.75
C SER A 113 -3.65 15.15 -10.30
N SER A 114 -3.75 16.01 -11.31
CA SER A 114 -2.62 16.77 -11.85
C SER A 114 -3.16 18.06 -12.47
N PRO A 115 -2.55 19.22 -12.19
CA PRO A 115 -1.41 19.42 -11.30
C PRO A 115 -1.78 19.26 -9.81
N ILE A 116 -0.77 19.05 -8.96
CA ILE A 116 -0.89 18.99 -7.48
C ILE A 116 0.03 20.07 -6.90
N THR A 117 -0.35 20.74 -5.80
CA THR A 117 0.55 21.65 -5.08
C THR A 117 1.38 20.90 -4.02
N MET A 118 2.51 21.46 -3.59
CA MET A 118 3.35 20.87 -2.52
C MET A 118 2.51 20.50 -1.28
N GLY A 119 1.65 21.43 -0.83
CA GLY A 119 0.81 21.24 0.36
C GLY A 119 -0.31 20.21 0.20
N ALA A 120 -0.74 19.90 -1.03
CA ALA A 120 -1.80 18.93 -1.29
C ALA A 120 -1.30 17.47 -1.37
N ARG A 121 0.01 17.23 -1.46
CA ARG A 121 0.56 15.88 -1.66
C ARG A 121 0.25 14.89 -0.55
N ALA A 122 0.27 15.35 0.71
CA ALA A 122 0.01 14.50 1.87
C ALA A 122 -1.43 13.94 1.88
N THR A 123 -2.37 14.62 1.21
CA THR A 123 -3.79 14.26 1.19
C THR A 123 -4.27 13.82 -0.19
N THR A 124 -3.47 14.03 -1.24
CA THR A 124 -3.85 13.60 -2.59
C THR A 124 -3.76 12.09 -2.70
N PRO A 125 -4.85 11.39 -3.05
CA PRO A 125 -4.81 9.96 -3.22
C PRO A 125 -4.17 9.56 -4.55
N LEU A 126 -3.43 8.45 -4.55
CA LEU A 126 -3.14 7.65 -5.72
C LEU A 126 -4.17 6.51 -5.80
N GLU A 127 -4.85 6.38 -6.94
CA GLU A 127 -5.73 5.26 -7.23
C GLU A 127 -5.07 4.31 -8.24
N ILE A 128 -5.17 3.01 -7.97
CA ILE A 128 -4.95 1.96 -8.96
C ILE A 128 -6.29 1.31 -9.24
N SER A 129 -6.58 1.08 -10.51
CA SER A 129 -7.75 0.30 -10.89
C SER A 129 -7.46 -0.70 -12.00
N ALA A 130 -8.22 -1.79 -12.00
CA ALA A 130 -8.22 -2.80 -13.04
C ALA A 130 -9.65 -3.02 -13.53
N ARG A 131 -9.84 -3.06 -14.83
CA ARG A 131 -11.10 -3.45 -15.49
C ARG A 131 -10.90 -4.77 -16.22
N ASN A 132 -11.79 -5.73 -15.97
CA ASN A 132 -11.80 -6.98 -16.71
C ASN A 132 -12.63 -6.86 -18.00
N HIS A 133 -11.98 -7.00 -19.15
CA HIS A 133 -12.61 -7.03 -20.47
C HIS A 133 -12.65 -8.43 -21.08
N GLY A 134 -12.09 -9.44 -20.39
CA GLY A 134 -12.10 -10.83 -20.83
C GLY A 134 -13.50 -11.45 -20.74
N ALA A 135 -13.65 -12.65 -21.30
CA ALA A 135 -14.93 -13.36 -21.30
C ALA A 135 -15.22 -14.09 -19.97
N ALA A 136 -14.22 -14.26 -19.11
CA ALA A 136 -14.33 -14.97 -17.83
C ALA A 136 -13.86 -14.11 -16.65
N ALA A 137 -14.26 -14.50 -15.44
CA ALA A 137 -13.70 -13.93 -14.23
C ALA A 137 -12.19 -14.22 -14.16
N VAL A 138 -11.41 -13.22 -13.71
CA VAL A 138 -9.96 -13.32 -13.60
C VAL A 138 -9.50 -12.87 -12.24
N ARG A 139 -8.40 -13.43 -11.74
CA ARG A 139 -7.69 -12.88 -10.57
C ARG A 139 -6.70 -11.83 -11.05
N PRO A 140 -6.81 -10.55 -10.65
CA PRO A 140 -5.90 -9.51 -11.13
C PRO A 140 -4.43 -9.64 -10.72
N GLN A 141 -4.13 -10.40 -9.66
CA GLN A 141 -2.77 -10.55 -9.14
C GLN A 141 -2.10 -9.19 -8.86
N ARG A 142 -2.81 -8.30 -8.15
CA ARG A 142 -2.36 -6.95 -7.78
C ARG A 142 -0.96 -6.96 -7.15
N GLU A 143 -0.63 -7.99 -6.39
CA GLU A 143 0.67 -8.21 -5.74
C GLU A 143 1.88 -8.23 -6.70
N ARG A 144 1.65 -8.45 -8.00
CA ARG A 144 2.67 -8.45 -9.05
C ARG A 144 2.90 -7.05 -9.65
N LEU A 145 2.06 -6.08 -9.28
CA LEU A 145 2.25 -4.70 -9.71
C LEU A 145 3.47 -4.08 -9.04
N ARG A 146 4.21 -3.30 -9.84
CA ARG A 146 5.27 -2.40 -9.39
C ARG A 146 5.01 -1.03 -9.98
N LEU A 147 5.42 0.01 -9.28
CA LEU A 147 5.38 1.38 -9.78
C LEU A 147 6.79 1.90 -9.97
N ARG A 148 7.06 2.47 -11.15
CA ARG A 148 8.23 3.31 -11.37
C ARG A 148 7.85 4.78 -11.36
N VAL A 149 8.69 5.59 -10.74
CA VAL A 149 8.63 7.06 -10.76
C VAL A 149 9.89 7.55 -11.44
N ASN A 150 9.75 8.24 -12.57
CA ASN A 150 10.89 8.71 -13.38
C ASN A 150 11.88 7.58 -13.75
N GLY A 151 11.37 6.36 -13.92
CA GLY A 151 12.17 5.18 -14.27
C GLY A 151 12.72 4.40 -13.06
N GLU A 152 12.67 4.94 -11.85
CA GLU A 152 13.12 4.26 -10.63
C GLU A 152 11.97 3.50 -9.97
N LEU A 153 12.21 2.27 -9.50
CA LEU A 153 11.22 1.50 -8.74
C LEU A 153 10.90 2.23 -7.44
N SER A 154 9.61 2.22 -7.04
CA SER A 154 9.14 2.88 -5.83
C SER A 154 8.87 1.90 -4.69
N PRO A 155 9.73 1.83 -3.66
CA PRO A 155 9.48 1.01 -2.48
C PRO A 155 8.25 1.48 -1.68
N ALA A 156 7.97 2.79 -1.69
CA ALA A 156 6.81 3.36 -1.02
C ALA A 156 5.48 2.82 -1.59
N PHE A 157 5.42 2.60 -2.90
CA PHE A 157 4.29 1.96 -3.55
C PHE A 157 4.12 0.51 -3.10
N ASP A 158 5.20 -0.27 -3.10
CA ASP A 158 5.17 -1.68 -2.69
C ASP A 158 4.70 -1.83 -1.24
N LEU A 159 5.23 -0.99 -0.34
CA LEU A 159 4.81 -0.99 1.06
C LEU A 159 3.32 -0.64 1.21
N ALA A 160 2.80 0.29 0.43
CA ALA A 160 1.43 0.77 0.58
C ALA A 160 0.38 -0.16 -0.03
N PHE A 161 0.66 -0.72 -1.20
CA PHE A 161 -0.30 -1.55 -1.95
C PHE A 161 -0.10 -3.04 -1.73
N ASN A 162 1.13 -3.53 -1.47
CA ASN A 162 1.37 -4.98 -1.37
C ASN A 162 1.40 -5.52 0.07
N ASN A 163 1.53 -4.67 1.09
CA ASN A 163 1.55 -5.11 2.50
C ASN A 163 0.22 -4.92 3.25
N GLY A 164 -0.82 -4.38 2.60
CA GLY A 164 -2.11 -4.09 3.23
C GLY A 164 -3.18 -5.14 2.97
N THR A 165 -4.24 -5.12 3.78
CA THR A 165 -5.47 -5.90 3.52
C THR A 165 -6.00 -5.60 2.14
N MET A 166 -6.24 -6.67 1.38
CA MET A 166 -6.72 -6.62 0.02
C MET A 166 -8.25 -6.75 0.02
N LEU A 167 -8.94 -5.89 -0.76
CA LEU A 167 -10.39 -6.04 -0.96
C LEU A 167 -10.70 -7.39 -1.62
N PRO A 168 -11.81 -8.07 -1.28
CA PRO A 168 -12.19 -9.34 -1.89
C PRO A 168 -12.26 -9.30 -3.43
N ALA A 169 -12.63 -8.16 -4.01
CA ALA A 169 -12.69 -7.99 -5.47
C ALA A 169 -11.33 -8.13 -6.19
N TRP A 170 -10.21 -8.14 -5.46
CA TRP A 170 -8.89 -8.41 -6.03
C TRP A 170 -8.49 -9.89 -6.02
N SER A 171 -9.24 -10.77 -5.34
CA SER A 171 -9.05 -12.23 -5.48
C SER A 171 -9.75 -12.77 -6.72
N GLU A 172 -10.86 -12.16 -7.11
CA GLU A 172 -11.64 -12.53 -8.29
C GLU A 172 -12.40 -11.30 -8.82
N LEU A 173 -12.17 -10.96 -10.09
CA LEU A 173 -12.79 -9.83 -10.77
C LEU A 173 -13.68 -10.36 -11.92
N PRO A 174 -15.01 -10.27 -11.79
CA PRO A 174 -15.92 -10.71 -12.85
C PRO A 174 -15.77 -9.92 -14.14
N THR A 175 -16.21 -10.51 -15.25
CA THR A 175 -16.26 -9.88 -16.58
C THR A 175 -16.99 -8.53 -16.54
N GLY A 176 -16.39 -7.51 -17.16
CA GLY A 176 -16.94 -6.16 -17.26
C GLY A 176 -16.81 -5.32 -15.98
N GLN A 177 -16.38 -5.90 -14.87
CA GLN A 177 -16.27 -5.20 -13.59
C GLN A 177 -14.95 -4.44 -13.44
N VAL A 178 -14.96 -3.50 -12.50
CA VAL A 178 -13.79 -2.69 -12.13
C VAL A 178 -13.53 -2.83 -10.64
N VAL A 179 -12.28 -3.05 -10.27
CA VAL A 179 -11.81 -2.98 -8.89
C VAL A 179 -10.86 -1.79 -8.73
N ARG A 180 -10.89 -1.15 -7.55
CA ARG A 180 -10.12 0.05 -7.23
C ARG A 180 -9.43 -0.10 -5.87
N ASP A 181 -8.25 0.48 -5.74
CA ASP A 181 -7.55 0.66 -4.46
C ASP A 181 -6.94 2.05 -4.42
N VAL A 182 -7.10 2.75 -3.30
CA VAL A 182 -6.79 4.17 -3.15
C VAL A 182 -5.92 4.36 -1.91
N ARG A 183 -4.75 4.99 -2.07
CA ARG A 183 -3.80 5.21 -0.97
C ARG A 183 -3.21 6.63 -0.98
N PRO A 184 -3.08 7.30 0.17
CA PRO A 184 -2.45 8.61 0.27
C PRO A 184 -0.92 8.49 0.34
N ILE A 185 -0.26 8.20 -0.79
CA ILE A 185 1.20 7.98 -0.84
C ILE A 185 1.96 9.00 -1.69
N VAL A 186 1.25 10.00 -2.23
CA VAL A 186 1.77 10.96 -3.21
C VAL A 186 2.97 11.74 -2.68
N GLU A 187 2.96 12.11 -1.40
CA GLU A 187 4.08 12.78 -0.75
C GLU A 187 5.39 11.97 -0.79
N ALA A 188 5.30 10.64 -0.59
CA ALA A 188 6.47 9.77 -0.64
C ALA A 188 6.96 9.51 -2.08
N LEU A 189 6.08 9.60 -3.08
CA LEU A 189 6.42 9.40 -4.49
C LEU A 189 7.07 10.64 -5.12
N MET A 190 6.68 11.83 -4.67
CA MET A 190 7.02 13.09 -5.33
C MET A 190 7.45 14.13 -4.27
N PRO A 191 8.69 14.05 -3.75
CA PRO A 191 9.12 14.83 -2.59
C PRO A 191 9.26 16.33 -2.89
N GLY A 192 9.47 16.72 -4.14
CA GLY A 192 9.70 18.10 -4.58
C GLY A 192 8.73 18.57 -5.65
N PRO A 193 8.80 19.85 -6.06
CA PRO A 193 8.13 20.35 -7.25
C PRO A 193 8.81 19.79 -8.51
N GLY A 194 8.04 19.58 -9.57
CA GLY A 194 8.56 19.05 -10.84
C GLY A 194 7.55 18.23 -11.61
N GLU A 195 7.98 17.73 -12.76
CA GLU A 195 7.25 16.75 -13.55
C GLU A 195 7.68 15.34 -13.19
N TYR A 196 6.70 14.45 -13.06
CA TYR A 196 6.90 13.06 -12.69
C TYR A 196 6.20 12.14 -13.68
N MET A 197 6.91 11.15 -14.18
CA MET A 197 6.37 10.06 -14.98
C MET A 197 6.15 8.84 -14.10
N LEU A 198 4.87 8.49 -13.90
CA LEU A 198 4.46 7.26 -13.25
C LEU A 198 4.30 6.17 -14.30
N ALA A 199 4.97 5.03 -14.13
CA ALA A 199 4.78 3.85 -14.96
C ALA A 199 4.40 2.66 -14.08
N LEU A 200 3.17 2.18 -14.25
CA LEU A 200 2.68 0.99 -13.57
C LEU A 200 3.08 -0.23 -14.41
N GLU A 201 3.77 -1.17 -13.76
CA GLU A 201 4.31 -2.39 -14.37
C GLU A 201 3.66 -3.62 -13.76
N TRP A 202 3.41 -4.63 -14.59
CA TRP A 202 3.02 -5.97 -14.18
C TRP A 202 4.08 -6.95 -14.70
N ASP A 203 4.81 -7.60 -13.80
CA ASP A 203 5.98 -8.46 -14.11
C ASP A 203 6.94 -7.85 -15.15
N GLY A 204 7.28 -6.57 -14.96
CA GLY A 204 8.20 -5.85 -15.85
C GLY A 204 7.58 -5.35 -17.15
N HIS A 205 6.30 -5.64 -17.42
CA HIS A 205 5.57 -5.05 -18.55
C HIS A 205 4.82 -3.80 -18.12
N VAL A 206 5.09 -2.67 -18.76
CA VAL A 206 4.35 -1.42 -18.49
C VAL A 206 2.90 -1.57 -18.97
N VAL A 207 1.97 -1.53 -18.01
CA VAL A 207 0.52 -1.65 -18.26
C VAL A 207 -0.19 -0.29 -18.22
N SER A 208 0.38 0.72 -17.57
CA SER A 208 -0.17 2.08 -17.53
C SER A 208 0.93 3.13 -17.37
N ARG A 209 0.73 4.32 -17.93
CA ARG A 209 1.63 5.48 -17.74
C ARG A 209 0.83 6.74 -17.45
N ARG A 210 1.37 7.60 -16.59
CA ARG A 210 0.75 8.88 -16.24
C ARG A 210 1.79 9.95 -15.92
N SER A 211 1.70 11.09 -16.58
CA SER A 211 2.47 12.29 -16.21
C SER A 211 1.72 13.10 -15.15
N VAL A 212 2.46 13.58 -14.15
CA VAL A 212 1.96 14.37 -13.02
C VAL A 212 2.86 15.57 -12.81
N THR A 213 2.27 16.75 -12.60
CA THR A 213 3.03 17.96 -12.29
C THR A 213 2.80 18.36 -10.84
N VAL A 214 3.87 18.51 -10.07
CA VAL A 214 3.84 19.08 -8.72
C VAL A 214 4.32 20.52 -8.78
N ARG A 215 3.46 21.43 -8.36
CA ARG A 215 3.72 22.87 -8.27
C ARG A 215 4.17 23.23 -6.85
N PRO A 216 5.00 24.27 -6.68
CA PRO A 216 5.34 24.85 -5.38
C PRO A 216 4.11 25.11 -4.50
#